data_AF-A0A946A9I8-F1
#
_entry.id   AF-A0A946A9I8-F1
#
_cell.length_a   1.000
_cell.length_b   1.000
_cell.length_c   1.000
_cell.angle_alpha   90.00
_cell.angle_beta   90.00
_cell.angle_gamma   90.00
#
_symmetry.space_group_name_H-M   'P 1'
#
loop_
_entity.id
_entity.type
_entity.pdbx_description
1 polymer ?
#
loop_
_entity_poly.entity_id
_entity_poly.type
_entity_poly.pdbx_seq_one_letter_code
_entity_poly.pdbx_strand_id
1 'polypeptide(L)'
;MARFDEAREVLDIGLGMARAIGATRFEGWSLVFLAKIAHQEGNSAEATEHAHGALGIGRGPGSGFMGAMSCGAAALCARSDD
;
A
#
# COMPACT_ATOMS: atom_id res chain seq x y z
N MET A 1 5.18 -5.77 -19.26
CA MET A 1 3.95 -4.96 -19.20
C MET A 1 2.77 -5.92 -19.25
N ALA A 2 2.47 -6.56 -18.12
CA ALA A 2 1.33 -7.48 -17.86
C ALA A 2 1.48 -8.19 -16.49
N ARG A 3 2.41 -7.77 -15.62
CA ARG A 3 2.83 -8.66 -14.52
C ARG A 3 1.96 -8.53 -13.28
N PHE A 4 1.18 -7.46 -13.16
CA PHE A 4 0.37 -7.17 -11.98
C PHE A 4 -1.00 -6.52 -12.24
N ASP A 5 -1.45 -6.37 -13.49
CA ASP A 5 -2.70 -5.65 -13.80
C ASP A 5 -3.93 -6.25 -13.07
N GLU A 6 -4.08 -7.58 -13.12
CA GLU A 6 -5.14 -8.29 -12.40
C GLU A 6 -5.02 -8.14 -10.88
N ALA A 7 -3.78 -8.18 -10.35
CA ALA A 7 -3.53 -8.01 -8.93
C ALA A 7 -3.92 -6.60 -8.48
N ARG A 8 -3.58 -5.58 -9.29
CA ARG A 8 -3.93 -4.19 -9.05
C ARG A 8 -5.44 -4.01 -9.04
N GLU A 9 -6.16 -4.53 -10.03
CA GLU A 9 -7.62 -4.43 -10.09
C GLU A 9 -8.29 -5.03 -8.85
N VAL A 10 -7.87 -6.24 -8.44
CA VAL A 10 -8.40 -6.89 -7.23
C VAL A 10 -8.09 -6.07 -5.97
N LEU A 11 -6.89 -5.50 -5.87
CA LEU A 11 -6.48 -4.66 -4.74
C LEU A 11 -7.25 -3.35 -4.68
N ASP A 12 -7.53 -2.71 -5.83
CA ASP A 12 -8.32 -1.48 -5.93
C ASP A 12 -9.79 -1.73 -5.53
N ILE A 13 -10.38 -2.84 -5.98
CA ILE A 13 -11.72 -3.26 -5.55
C ILE A 13 -11.73 -3.51 -4.03
N GLY A 14 -10.74 -4.26 -3.53
CA GLY A 14 -10.57 -4.52 -2.10
C GLY A 14 -10.42 -3.24 -1.28
N LEU A 15 -9.64 -2.28 -1.79
CA LEU A 15 -9.42 -0.97 -1.18
C LEU A 15 -10.73 -0.18 -1.10
N GLY A 16 -11.50 -0.15 -2.19
CA GLY A 16 -12.81 0.51 -2.23
C GLY A 16 -13.79 -0.08 -1.22
N MET A 17 -13.89 -1.41 -1.14
CA MET A 17 -14.75 -2.09 -0.16
C MET A 17 -14.31 -1.83 1.27
N ALA A 18 -13.00 -1.92 1.56
CA ALA A 18 -12.46 -1.66 2.89
C ALA A 18 -12.77 -0.24 3.37
N ARG A 19 -12.62 0.77 2.49
CA ARG A 19 -13.00 2.16 2.77
C ARG A 19 -14.49 2.31 3.01
N ALA A 20 -15.33 1.68 2.19
CA ALA A 20 -16.78 1.77 2.30
C ALA A 20 -17.31 1.25 3.65
N ILE A 21 -16.67 0.22 4.22
CA ILE A 21 -17.08 -0.36 5.52
C ILE A 21 -16.23 0.13 6.71
N GLY A 22 -15.29 1.06 6.49
CA GLY A 22 -14.39 1.56 7.53
C GLY A 22 -13.40 0.51 8.06
N ALA A 23 -13.11 -0.54 7.30
CA ALA A 23 -12.16 -1.58 7.70
C ALA A 23 -10.72 -1.15 7.40
N THR A 24 -10.22 -0.22 8.22
CA THR A 24 -8.87 0.35 8.16
C THR A 24 -7.78 -0.70 8.06
N ARG A 25 -7.98 -1.87 8.71
CA ARG A 25 -7.05 -3.00 8.60
C ARG A 25 -6.84 -3.42 7.14
N PHE A 26 -7.90 -3.64 6.38
CA PHE A 26 -7.81 -4.13 5.01
C PHE A 26 -7.39 -3.03 4.04
N GLU A 27 -7.76 -1.79 4.31
CA GLU A 27 -7.28 -0.63 3.57
C GLU A 27 -5.74 -0.55 3.60
N GLY A 28 -5.14 -0.68 4.79
CA GLY A 28 -3.68 -0.68 4.93
C GLY A 28 -2.98 -1.82 4.19
N TRP A 29 -3.58 -3.02 4.16
CA TRP A 29 -3.04 -4.14 3.39
C TRP A 29 -3.07 -3.87 1.88
N SER A 30 -4.20 -3.40 1.35
CA SER A 30 -4.32 -3.09 -0.07
C SER A 30 -3.29 -2.05 -0.49
N LEU A 31 -3.11 -0.99 0.31
CA LEU A 31 -2.14 0.07 0.05
C LEU A 31 -0.68 -0.45 0.08
N VAL A 32 -0.32 -1.34 1.01
CA VAL A 32 1.02 -1.95 1.03
C VAL A 32 1.30 -2.74 -0.27
N PHE A 33 0.32 -3.48 -0.78
CA PHE A 33 0.52 -4.27 -1.99
C PHE A 33 0.55 -3.41 -3.25
N LEU A 34 -0.30 -2.39 -3.34
CA LEU A 34 -0.28 -1.41 -4.44
C LEU A 34 1.05 -0.66 -4.48
N ALA A 35 1.61 -0.26 -3.33
CA ALA A 35 2.93 0.35 -3.24
C ALA A 35 4.03 -0.54 -3.83
N LYS A 36 4.01 -1.84 -3.48
CA LYS A 36 4.99 -2.82 -3.98
C LYS A 36 4.85 -3.06 -5.48
N ILE A 37 3.62 -3.12 -6.00
CA ILE A 37 3.36 -3.28 -7.44
C ILE A 37 3.88 -2.05 -8.19
N ALA A 38 3.51 -0.84 -7.77
CA ALA A 38 3.95 0.40 -8.38
C ALA A 38 5.49 0.53 -8.37
N HIS A 39 6.15 0.12 -7.28
CA HIS A 39 7.62 0.08 -7.22
C HIS A 39 8.21 -0.91 -8.24
N GLN A 40 7.62 -2.10 -8.39
CA GLN A 40 8.07 -3.10 -9.37
C GLN A 40 7.82 -2.66 -10.83
N GLU A 41 6.85 -1.78 -11.05
CA GLU A 41 6.56 -1.16 -12.35
C GLU A 41 7.41 0.07 -12.63
N GLY A 42 8.25 0.50 -11.68
CA GLY A 42 9.08 1.70 -11.79
C GLY A 42 8.30 3.01 -11.58
N ASN A 43 7.05 2.94 -11.13
CA ASN A 43 6.23 4.10 -10.82
C ASN A 43 6.48 4.56 -9.36
N SER A 44 7.64 5.15 -9.11
CA SER A 44 8.07 5.56 -7.76
C SER A 44 7.09 6.54 -7.09
N ALA A 45 6.49 7.45 -7.86
CA ALA A 45 5.54 8.42 -7.32
C ALA A 45 4.29 7.74 -6.73
N GLU A 46 3.69 6.81 -7.48
CA GLU A 46 2.53 6.05 -7.02
C GLU A 46 2.89 5.09 -5.89
N ALA A 47 4.09 4.48 -5.94
CA ALA A 47 4.59 3.62 -4.87
C ALA A 47 4.68 4.36 -3.54
N THR A 48 5.22 5.57 -3.56
CA THR A 48 5.35 6.45 -2.39
C THR A 48 3.98 6.88 -1.87
N GLU A 49 3.03 7.27 -2.74
CA GLU A 49 1.68 7.64 -2.32
C GLU A 49 0.99 6.51 -1.53
N HIS A 50 0.98 5.29 -2.09
CA HIS A 50 0.37 4.14 -1.45
C HIS A 50 1.07 3.76 -0.14
N ALA A 51 2.41 3.83 -0.10
CA ALA A 51 3.16 3.55 1.12
C ALA A 51 2.87 4.56 2.23
N HIS A 52 2.72 5.84 1.90
CA HIS A 52 2.33 6.89 2.85
C HIS A 52 0.91 6.68 3.38
N GLY A 53 -0.03 6.32 2.52
CA GLY A 53 -1.39 5.96 2.94
C GLY A 53 -1.39 4.79 3.93
N ALA A 54 -0.64 3.72 3.64
CA ALA A 54 -0.50 2.57 4.54
C ALA A 54 0.15 2.94 5.89
N LEU A 55 1.12 3.87 5.88
CA LEU A 55 1.75 4.39 7.10
C LEU A 55 0.77 5.22 7.94
N GLY A 56 -0.06 6.05 7.30
CA GLY A 56 -1.08 6.83 7.99
C GLY A 56 -2.04 5.95 8.78
N ILE A 57 -2.46 4.83 8.19
CA ILE A 57 -3.32 3.84 8.84
C ILE A 57 -2.57 3.10 9.97
N GLY A 58 -1.33 2.68 9.72
CA GLY A 58 -0.50 1.96 10.70
C GLY A 58 -0.14 2.77 11.96
N ARG A 59 -0.36 4.09 11.96
CA ARG A 59 -0.17 4.97 13.13
C ARG A 59 -1.41 5.07 14.04
N GLY A 60 -2.55 4.50 13.65
CA GLY A 60 -3.76 4.48 14.49
C GLY A 60 -3.64 3.53 15.70
N PRO A 61 -4.39 3.76 16.79
CA PRO A 61 -4.42 2.86 17.94
C PRO A 61 -4.93 1.46 17.53
N GLY A 62 -4.18 0.41 17.91
CA GLY A 62 -4.51 -1.00 17.58
C GLY A 62 -3.78 -1.59 16.36
N SER A 63 -2.86 -0.85 15.74
CA SER A 63 -2.29 -1.17 14.42
C SER A 63 -0.88 -1.79 14.44
N GLY A 64 -0.39 -2.26 15.58
CA GLY A 64 1.03 -2.58 15.81
C GLY A 64 1.70 -3.50 14.76
N PHE A 65 1.01 -4.54 14.29
CA PHE A 65 1.54 -5.44 13.25
C PHE A 65 1.53 -4.80 11.85
N MET A 66 0.55 -3.95 11.56
CA MET A 66 0.45 -3.24 10.28
C MET A 66 1.54 -2.17 10.14
N GLY A 67 1.84 -1.44 11.22
CA GLY A 67 2.85 -0.39 11.20
C GLY A 67 4.22 -0.88 10.70
N ALA A 68 4.64 -2.08 11.12
CA ALA A 68 5.90 -2.68 10.68
C ALA A 68 5.93 -2.99 9.17
N MET A 69 4.83 -3.48 8.61
CA MET A 69 4.70 -3.77 7.17
C MET A 69 4.69 -2.49 6.34
N SER A 70 3.95 -1.47 6.79
CA SER A 70 3.90 -0.16 6.14
C SER A 70 5.27 0.52 6.14
N CYS A 71 6.04 0.41 7.23
CA CYS A 71 7.42 0.90 7.28
C CYS A 71 8.34 0.18 6.28
N GLY A 72 8.20 -1.15 6.15
CA GLY A 72 8.97 -1.92 5.16
C GLY A 72 8.66 -1.52 3.72
N ALA A 73 7.38 -1.31 3.39
CA ALA A 73 6.97 -0.85 2.07
C ALA A 73 7.49 0.57 1.76
N ALA A 74 7.39 1.50 2.72
CA ALA A 74 7.91 2.85 2.57
C ALA A 74 9.44 2.88 2.43
N ALA A 75 10.16 2.06 3.20
CA ALA A 75 11.61 1.94 3.07
C ALA A 75 12.05 1.37 1.72
N LEU A 76 11.25 0.51 1.08
CA LEU A 76 11.53 0.05 -0.27
C LEU A 76 11.32 1.16 -1.31
N CYS A 77 10.28 1.96 -1.16
CA CYS A 77 9.95 3.05 -2.10
C CYS A 77 10.92 4.24 -1.98
N ALA A 78 11.32 4.62 -0.77
CA ALA A 78 12.24 5.74 -0.53
C ALA A 78 13.67 5.50 -1.05
N ARG A 79 14.07 4.24 -1.28
CA ARG A 79 15.40 3.89 -1.82
C ARG A 79 15.47 4.01 -3.35
N SER A 80 14.37 4.36 -3.98
CA SER A 80 14.25 4.57 -5.43
C SER A 80 14.32 6.06 -5.84
N ASP A 81 14.45 6.95 -4.86
CA ASP A 81 14.49 8.42 -5.04
C ASP A 81 15.93 9.00 -5.07
N ASP A 82 16.96 8.15 -5.30
CA ASP A 82 18.39 8.53 -5.36
C ASP A 82 19.01 8.16 -6.72
#